data_AF-A0A398BB41-F1
#
_entry.id   AF-A0A398BB41-F1
#
_cell.length_a   1.000
_cell.length_b   1.000
_cell.length_c   1.000
_cell.angle_alpha   90.00
_cell.angle_beta   90.00
_cell.angle_gamma   90.00
#
_symmetry.space_group_name_H-M   'P 1'
#
loop_
_entity.id
_entity.type
_entity.pdbx_description
1 polymer ?
#
loop_
_entity_poly.entity_id
_entity_poly.type
_entity_poly.pdbx_seq_one_letter_code
_entity_poly.pdbx_strand_id
1 'polypeptide(L)'
;MKKAADDYREYLQGKDPSQLQQIKALASIADVRTEDLLAFNALEEKVVGDGCTTVIATGKAVKGDKAFYHKNKDASRGYQQVVLQVEPEKGNKFIGVTSAGSTGLAMGINEHGVSVGNNVLYTWDTGKGYGNLTVIRMALEDAESAS
;
A
#
# COMPACT_ATOMS: atom_id res chain seq x y z
N MET A 1 9.57 0.65 -18.40
CA MET A 1 9.47 1.69 -17.37
C MET A 1 8.77 2.95 -17.86
N LYS A 2 9.26 3.66 -18.89
CA LYS A 2 8.63 4.90 -19.39
C LYS A 2 7.12 4.81 -19.64
N LYS A 3 6.65 3.81 -20.40
CA LYS A 3 5.22 3.61 -20.67
C LYS A 3 4.38 3.47 -19.38
N ALA A 4 4.85 2.68 -18.42
CA ALA A 4 4.15 2.49 -17.14
C ALA A 4 4.06 3.80 -16.33
N ALA A 5 5.14 4.59 -16.33
CA ALA A 5 5.13 5.91 -15.69
C ALA A 5 4.13 6.86 -16.34
N ASP A 6 4.09 6.91 -17.68
CA ASP A 6 3.18 7.78 -18.43
C ASP A 6 1.71 7.36 -18.21
N ASP A 7 1.41 6.07 -18.33
CA ASP A 7 0.07 5.51 -18.11
C ASP A 7 -0.43 5.78 -16.68
N TYR A 8 0.43 5.61 -15.67
CA TYR A 8 0.07 5.85 -14.28
C TYR A 8 -0.04 7.34 -13.96
N ARG A 9 0.81 8.19 -14.55
CA ARG A 9 0.69 9.64 -14.45
C ARG A 9 -0.66 10.11 -14.98
N GLU A 10 -1.06 9.67 -16.16
CA GLU A 10 -2.36 10.02 -16.77
C GLU A 10 -3.52 9.57 -15.86
N TYR A 11 -3.45 8.34 -15.33
CA TYR A 11 -4.45 7.81 -14.41
C TYR A 11 -4.58 8.69 -13.15
N LEU A 12 -3.46 8.98 -12.47
CA LEU A 12 -3.49 9.80 -11.26
C LEU A 12 -3.92 11.25 -11.54
N GLN A 13 -3.52 11.84 -12.66
CA GLN A 13 -4.01 13.17 -13.06
C GLN A 13 -5.54 13.23 -13.14
N GLY A 14 -6.17 12.16 -13.61
CA GLY A 14 -7.63 12.09 -13.72
C GLY A 14 -8.35 11.61 -12.45
N LYS A 15 -7.69 10.85 -11.58
CA LYS A 15 -8.34 10.16 -10.45
C LYS A 15 -7.87 10.61 -9.08
N ASP A 16 -6.57 10.81 -8.90
CA ASP A 16 -5.98 11.26 -7.64
C ASP A 16 -4.77 12.18 -7.88
N PRO A 17 -5.03 13.47 -8.16
CA PRO A 17 -3.97 14.45 -8.36
C PRO A 17 -3.11 14.65 -7.10
N SER A 18 -3.64 14.34 -5.92
CA SER A 18 -2.94 14.53 -4.65
C SER A 18 -1.83 13.49 -4.47
N GLN A 19 -2.10 12.22 -4.80
CA GLN A 19 -1.08 11.17 -4.83
C GLN A 19 0.01 11.48 -5.86
N LEU A 20 -0.35 12.04 -7.02
CA LEU A 20 0.65 12.48 -8.00
C LEU A 20 1.55 13.61 -7.45
N GLN A 21 0.99 14.56 -6.71
CA GLN A 21 1.78 15.60 -6.04
C GLN A 21 2.71 14.98 -4.98
N GLN A 22 2.23 14.01 -4.19
CA GLN A 22 3.04 13.28 -3.24
C GLN A 22 4.23 12.58 -3.91
N ILE A 23 4.02 11.89 -5.03
CA ILE A 23 5.10 11.21 -5.77
C ILE A 23 6.14 12.22 -6.29
N LYS A 24 5.70 13.38 -6.80
CA LYS A 24 6.60 14.45 -7.24
C LYS A 24 7.44 15.02 -6.09
N ALA A 25 6.81 15.24 -4.93
CA ALA A 25 7.50 15.73 -3.74
C ALA A 25 8.53 14.71 -3.24
N LEU A 26 8.15 13.43 -3.15
CA LEU A 26 9.06 12.34 -2.80
C LEU A 26 10.25 12.25 -3.76
N ALA A 27 9.99 12.32 -5.07
CA ALA A 27 11.03 12.29 -6.08
C ALA A 27 12.03 13.45 -5.90
N SER A 28 11.51 14.66 -5.67
CA SER A 28 12.34 15.85 -5.48
C SER A 28 13.20 15.79 -4.22
N ILE A 29 12.67 15.27 -3.11
CA ILE A 29 13.41 15.17 -1.83
C ILE A 29 14.44 14.05 -1.88
N ALA A 30 14.11 12.94 -2.54
CA ALA A 30 14.99 11.80 -2.69
C ALA A 30 16.03 11.97 -3.83
N ASP A 31 16.01 13.09 -4.56
CA ASP A 31 16.85 13.36 -5.73
C ASP A 31 16.81 12.24 -6.79
N VAL A 32 15.58 11.80 -7.12
CA VAL A 32 15.32 10.79 -8.15
C VAL A 32 14.36 11.32 -9.20
N ARG A 33 14.32 10.68 -10.38
CA ARG A 33 13.37 11.08 -11.42
C ARG A 33 11.95 10.71 -11.01
N THR A 34 11.00 11.63 -11.23
CA THR A 34 9.58 11.35 -10.97
C THR A 34 9.09 10.15 -11.79
N GLU A 35 9.59 9.98 -13.01
CA GLU A 35 9.26 8.85 -13.89
C GLU A 35 9.66 7.51 -13.27
N ASP A 36 10.76 7.46 -12.52
CA ASP A 36 11.22 6.24 -11.87
C ASP A 36 10.32 5.88 -10.69
N LEU A 37 9.93 6.85 -9.85
CA LEU A 37 8.97 6.60 -8.77
C LEU A 37 7.56 6.27 -9.30
N LEU A 38 7.12 6.90 -10.39
CA LEU A 38 5.86 6.56 -11.04
C LEU A 38 5.89 5.13 -11.59
N ALA A 39 6.95 4.75 -12.32
CA ALA A 39 7.10 3.40 -12.81
C ALA A 39 7.20 2.38 -11.66
N PHE A 40 7.92 2.73 -10.58
CA PHE A 40 8.04 1.90 -9.38
C PHE A 40 6.67 1.63 -8.75
N ASN A 41 5.88 2.66 -8.46
CA ASN A 41 4.56 2.50 -7.85
C ASN A 41 3.55 1.81 -8.80
N ALA A 42 3.68 2.01 -10.12
CA ALA A 42 2.81 1.36 -11.11
C ALA A 42 3.12 -0.13 -11.33
N LEU A 43 4.37 -0.54 -11.09
CA LEU A 43 4.86 -1.88 -11.37
C LEU A 43 5.21 -2.68 -10.13
N GLU A 44 5.03 -2.12 -8.93
CA GLU A 44 5.45 -2.73 -7.66
C GLU A 44 4.92 -4.17 -7.59
N GLU A 45 3.63 -4.41 -7.87
CA GLU A 45 3.05 -5.75 -7.85
C GLU A 45 3.54 -6.71 -8.94
N LYS A 46 3.95 -6.18 -10.10
CA LYS A 46 4.31 -7.01 -11.28
C LYS A 46 5.77 -7.40 -11.29
N VAL A 47 6.62 -6.55 -10.72
CA VAL A 47 8.07 -6.72 -10.71
C VAL A 47 8.52 -7.31 -9.38
N VAL A 48 7.80 -6.99 -8.30
CA VAL A 48 8.09 -7.51 -6.96
C VAL A 48 7.27 -8.79 -6.77
N GLY A 49 7.88 -9.92 -7.12
CA GLY A 49 7.35 -11.23 -6.79
C GLY A 49 7.42 -11.45 -5.28
N ASP A 50 6.38 -11.02 -4.57
CA ASP A 50 6.28 -11.17 -3.12
C ASP A 50 5.43 -12.39 -2.76
N GLY A 51 5.97 -13.23 -1.87
CA GLY A 51 5.18 -14.19 -1.12
C GLY A 51 4.51 -13.50 0.06
N CYS A 52 3.32 -13.93 0.44
CA CYS A 52 2.60 -13.38 1.58
C CYS A 52 1.84 -14.49 2.28
N THR A 53 1.89 -14.50 3.61
CA THR A 53 1.04 -15.35 4.46
C THR A 53 0.29 -14.45 5.44
N THR A 54 -1.03 -14.59 5.50
CA THR A 54 -1.88 -13.83 6.42
C THR A 54 -2.69 -14.82 7.26
N VAL A 55 -2.79 -14.53 8.55
CA VAL A 55 -3.53 -15.34 9.53
C VAL A 55 -4.47 -14.43 10.30
N ILE A 56 -5.72 -14.86 10.42
CA ILE A 56 -6.72 -14.24 11.29
C ILE A 56 -7.23 -15.31 12.25
N ALA A 57 -7.16 -15.03 13.55
CA ALA A 57 -7.70 -15.90 14.59
C ALA A 57 -8.81 -15.17 15.36
N THR A 58 -9.98 -15.80 15.45
CA THR A 58 -11.18 -15.27 16.12
C THR A 58 -11.96 -16.37 16.85
N GLY A 59 -12.96 -15.97 17.64
CA GLY A 59 -13.89 -16.89 18.29
C GLY A 59 -13.19 -17.88 19.23
N LYS A 60 -13.41 -19.19 19.04
CA LYS A 60 -12.85 -20.25 19.91
C LYS A 60 -11.33 -20.39 19.78
N ALA A 61 -10.71 -19.84 18.74
CA ALA A 61 -9.25 -19.91 18.55
C ALA A 61 -8.48 -18.94 19.46
N VAL A 62 -9.17 -18.05 20.16
CA VAL A 62 -8.61 -16.94 20.92
C VAL A 62 -9.33 -16.79 22.26
N LYS A 63 -8.65 -16.23 23.27
CA LYS A 63 -9.25 -16.03 24.60
C LYS A 63 -9.97 -14.67 24.67
N GLY A 64 -11.27 -14.71 24.97
CA GLY A 64 -12.13 -13.53 25.09
C GLY A 64 -12.58 -12.99 23.73
N ASP A 65 -13.11 -11.77 23.71
CA ASP A 65 -13.71 -11.16 22.51
C ASP A 65 -12.68 -10.45 21.62
N LYS A 66 -11.48 -11.01 21.52
CA LYS A 66 -10.37 -10.42 20.75
C LYS A 66 -10.27 -11.07 19.37
N ALA A 67 -9.68 -10.35 18.42
CA ALA A 67 -9.22 -10.91 17.16
C ALA A 67 -7.70 -10.71 17.08
N PHE A 68 -6.99 -11.68 16.50
CA PHE A 68 -5.58 -11.54 16.17
C PHE A 68 -5.41 -11.55 14.66
N TYR A 69 -4.78 -10.49 14.16
CA TYR A 69 -4.37 -10.36 12.76
C TYR A 69 -2.84 -10.42 12.69
N HIS A 70 -2.33 -11.26 11.80
CA HIS A 70 -0.89 -11.35 11.56
C HIS A 70 -0.63 -11.54 10.07
N LYS A 71 0.43 -10.90 9.57
CA LYS A 71 0.86 -11.03 8.19
C LYS A 71 2.37 -11.02 8.10
N ASN A 72 2.88 -11.95 7.30
CA ASN A 72 4.24 -11.92 6.78
C ASN A 72 4.22 -11.45 5.31
N LYS A 73 5.25 -10.68 4.95
CA LYS A 73 5.57 -10.28 3.58
C LYS A 73 6.97 -10.78 3.27
N ASP A 74 7.07 -11.69 2.32
CA ASP A 74 8.34 -12.25 1.85
C ASP A 74 8.93 -11.29 0.83
N ALA A 75 9.52 -10.20 1.32
CA ALA A 75 10.12 -9.18 0.46
C ALA A 75 11.42 -9.69 -0.18
N SER A 76 11.55 -9.50 -1.48
CA SER A 76 12.78 -9.84 -2.22
C SER A 76 14.00 -9.04 -1.74
N ARG A 77 15.22 -9.61 -1.92
CA ARG A 77 16.49 -8.98 -1.53
C ARG A 77 16.65 -7.62 -2.23
N GLY A 78 16.83 -6.56 -1.45
CA GLY A 78 17.09 -5.20 -1.94
C GLY A 78 16.00 -4.17 -1.60
N TYR A 79 14.82 -4.62 -1.17
CA TYR A 79 13.75 -3.72 -0.75
C TYR A 79 13.93 -3.32 0.71
N GLN A 80 14.14 -2.03 0.96
CA GLN A 80 14.09 -1.49 2.32
C GLN A 80 12.63 -1.34 2.74
N GLN A 81 12.19 -2.23 3.63
CA GLN A 81 10.90 -2.10 4.29
C GLN A 81 11.01 -1.09 5.44
N VAL A 82 10.04 -0.20 5.52
CA VAL A 82 9.96 0.85 6.53
C VAL A 82 8.60 0.82 7.21
N VAL A 83 8.58 1.27 8.46
CA VAL A 83 7.33 1.57 9.17
C VAL A 83 7.01 3.05 8.97
N LEU A 84 5.80 3.33 8.50
CA LEU A 84 5.27 4.67 8.39
C LEU A 84 4.23 4.90 9.48
N GLN A 85 4.35 6.03 10.17
CA GLN A 85 3.28 6.62 10.96
C GLN A 85 2.76 7.81 10.16
N VAL A 86 1.46 7.81 9.87
CA VAL A 86 0.83 8.82 9.02
C VAL A 86 -0.30 9.48 9.80
N GLU A 87 -0.26 10.81 9.83
CA GLU A 87 -1.29 11.66 10.42
C GLU A 87 -1.79 12.60 9.32
N PRO A 88 -2.75 12.13 8.49
CA PRO A 88 -3.25 12.95 7.40
C PRO A 88 -4.10 14.12 7.96
N GLU A 89 -4.19 15.21 7.21
CA GLU A 89 -5.07 16.33 7.60
C GLU A 89 -6.56 15.93 7.57
N LYS A 90 -6.91 14.91 6.78
CA LYS A 90 -8.24 14.34 6.63
C LYS A 90 -8.14 12.83 6.56
N GLY A 91 -9.07 12.14 7.22
CA GLY A 91 -9.04 10.69 7.37
C GLY A 91 -8.36 10.26 8.67
N ASN A 92 -8.23 8.96 8.84
CA ASN A 92 -7.77 8.33 10.06
C ASN A 92 -6.24 8.30 10.13
N LYS A 93 -5.70 8.43 11.34
CA LYS A 93 -4.29 8.17 11.63
C LYS A 93 -4.02 6.68 11.56
N PHE A 94 -2.85 6.31 11.05
CA PHE A 94 -2.47 4.90 10.96
C PHE A 94 -0.96 4.68 11.06
N ILE A 95 -0.61 3.45 11.40
CA ILE A 95 0.74 2.93 11.22
C ILE A 95 0.70 1.79 10.21
N GLY A 96 1.72 1.70 9.36
CA GLY A 96 1.77 0.66 8.34
C GLY A 96 3.19 0.36 7.88
N VAL A 97 3.34 -0.75 7.17
CA VAL A 97 4.61 -1.21 6.59
C VAL A 97 4.56 -1.04 5.09
N THR A 98 5.62 -0.46 4.52
CA THR A 98 5.78 -0.30 3.07
C THR A 98 7.23 -0.38 2.63
N SER A 99 7.46 -0.35 1.32
CA SER A 99 8.79 -0.18 0.71
C SER A 99 9.14 1.30 0.64
N ALA A 100 10.40 1.67 0.93
CA ALA A 100 10.86 3.04 0.71
C ALA A 100 10.62 3.48 -0.74
N GLY A 101 9.94 4.62 -0.94
CA GLY A 101 9.53 5.13 -2.26
C GLY A 101 8.14 4.70 -2.74
N SER A 102 7.49 3.75 -2.05
CA SER A 102 6.08 3.41 -2.30
C SER A 102 5.16 4.43 -1.61
N THR A 103 4.04 4.71 -2.27
CA THR A 103 2.95 5.54 -1.73
C THR A 103 1.80 4.72 -1.15
N GLY A 104 1.82 3.39 -1.36
CA GLY A 104 0.88 2.45 -0.79
C GLY A 104 1.43 1.77 0.48
N LEU A 105 0.65 0.85 1.05
CA LEU A 105 1.00 0.08 2.24
C LEU A 105 0.76 -1.40 2.00
N ALA A 106 1.64 -2.26 2.52
CA ALA A 106 1.46 -3.72 2.46
C ALA A 106 0.60 -4.26 3.60
N MET A 107 0.65 -3.59 4.76
CA MET A 107 -0.17 -3.87 5.91
C MET A 107 -0.16 -2.70 6.89
N GLY A 108 -1.16 -2.61 7.75
CA GLY A 108 -1.21 -1.59 8.79
C GLY A 108 -2.42 -1.71 9.70
N ILE A 109 -2.51 -0.78 10.63
CA ILE A 109 -3.64 -0.59 11.54
C ILE A 109 -3.90 0.90 11.73
N ASN A 110 -5.16 1.32 11.72
CA ASN A 110 -5.55 2.70 11.98
C ASN A 110 -6.00 2.93 13.43
N GLU A 111 -6.30 4.19 13.78
CA GLU A 111 -6.67 4.59 15.14
C GLU A 111 -7.99 3.98 15.66
N HIS A 112 -8.83 3.46 14.75
CA HIS A 112 -10.05 2.72 15.09
C HIS A 112 -9.79 1.21 15.27
N GLY A 113 -8.56 0.75 15.08
CA GLY A 113 -8.19 -0.65 15.17
C GLY A 113 -8.46 -1.46 13.90
N VAL A 114 -8.85 -0.83 12.80
CA VAL A 114 -9.02 -1.49 11.50
C VAL A 114 -7.65 -1.93 11.00
N SER A 115 -7.45 -3.24 10.92
CA SER A 115 -6.20 -3.86 10.46
C SER A 115 -6.37 -4.41 9.05
N VAL A 116 -5.47 -4.04 8.14
CA VAL A 116 -5.58 -4.36 6.71
C VAL A 116 -4.22 -4.86 6.21
N GLY A 117 -4.25 -5.77 5.24
CA GLY A 117 -3.09 -6.16 4.44
C GLY A 117 -3.52 -7.08 3.29
N ASN A 118 -2.61 -7.33 2.35
CA ASN A 118 -2.88 -8.14 1.17
C ASN A 118 -2.19 -9.51 1.19
N ASN A 119 -2.66 -10.39 0.31
CA ASN A 119 -1.87 -11.48 -0.24
C ASN A 119 -1.78 -11.29 -1.74
N VAL A 120 -0.63 -11.62 -2.32
CA VAL A 120 -0.46 -11.59 -3.77
C VAL A 120 -1.30 -12.71 -4.38
N LEU A 121 -2.12 -12.34 -5.36
CA LEU A 121 -2.94 -13.25 -6.15
C LEU A 121 -2.68 -12.98 -7.63
N TYR A 122 -2.42 -14.03 -8.40
CA TYR A 122 -2.26 -13.91 -9.84
C TYR A 122 -3.63 -14.00 -10.52
N THR A 123 -4.00 -12.95 -11.23
CA THR A 123 -5.21 -12.88 -12.07
C THR A 123 -4.83 -12.57 -13.52
N TRP A 124 -5.65 -13.01 -14.46
CA TRP A 124 -5.47 -12.74 -15.89
C TRP A 124 -6.16 -11.45 -16.35
N ASP A 125 -7.13 -10.95 -15.59
CA ASP A 125 -7.88 -9.73 -15.91
C ASP A 125 -7.24 -8.53 -15.19
N THR A 126 -6.12 -8.05 -15.73
CA THR A 126 -5.45 -6.86 -15.21
C THR A 126 -5.77 -5.65 -16.08
N GLY A 127 -6.39 -4.62 -15.49
CA GLY A 127 -6.76 -3.37 -16.16
C GLY A 127 -6.16 -2.13 -15.50
N LYS A 128 -6.63 -0.94 -15.92
CA LYS A 128 -6.31 0.33 -15.25
C LYS A 128 -7.09 0.42 -13.93
N GLY A 129 -6.43 0.83 -12.86
CA GLY A 129 -7.04 0.99 -11.54
C GLY A 129 -6.00 1.30 -10.48
N TYR A 130 -6.44 1.40 -9.23
CA TYR A 130 -5.53 1.50 -8.09
C TYR A 130 -4.77 0.19 -7.89
N GLY A 131 -3.48 0.29 -7.56
CA GLY A 131 -2.71 -0.84 -7.08
C GLY A 131 -3.22 -1.30 -5.70
N ASN A 132 -3.05 -2.58 -5.40
CA ASN A 132 -3.49 -3.21 -4.16
C ASN A 132 -2.95 -2.48 -2.91
N LEU A 133 -1.71 -1.98 -2.94
CA LEU A 133 -1.10 -1.26 -1.82
C LEU A 133 -1.75 0.11 -1.62
N THR A 134 -2.21 0.74 -2.70
CA THR A 134 -2.98 1.99 -2.60
C THR A 134 -4.35 1.72 -1.99
N VAL A 135 -5.01 0.62 -2.38
CA VAL A 135 -6.31 0.23 -1.79
C VAL A 135 -6.18 -0.05 -0.29
N ILE A 136 -5.10 -0.68 0.17
CA ILE A 136 -4.84 -0.86 1.61
C ILE A 136 -4.73 0.48 2.32
N ARG A 137 -4.01 1.44 1.72
CA ARG A 137 -3.88 2.78 2.29
C ARG A 137 -5.23 3.49 2.39
N MET A 138 -6.04 3.46 1.31
CA MET A 138 -7.38 4.02 1.32
C MET A 138 -8.24 3.41 2.44
N ALA A 139 -8.19 2.08 2.61
CA ALA A 139 -8.92 1.42 3.69
C ALA A 139 -8.46 1.90 5.09
N LEU A 140 -7.16 2.10 5.29
CA LEU A 140 -6.64 2.62 6.56
C LEU A 140 -7.01 4.09 6.80
N GLU A 141 -7.03 4.91 5.75
CA GLU A 141 -7.40 6.34 5.80
C GLU A 141 -8.91 6.53 6.01
N ASP A 142 -9.77 5.67 5.45
CA ASP A 142 -11.21 5.93 5.36
C ASP A 142 -12.10 5.03 6.25
N ALA A 143 -11.64 3.84 6.65
CA ALA A 143 -12.51 2.90 7.36
C ALA A 143 -12.51 3.11 8.89
N GLU A 144 -13.70 3.26 9.49
CA GLU A 144 -13.87 3.35 10.95
C GLU A 144 -14.17 1.98 11.60
N SER A 145 -14.54 0.98 10.82
CA SER A 145 -14.80 -0.38 11.29
C SER A 145 -14.50 -1.44 10.23
N ALA A 146 -14.47 -2.71 10.66
CA ALA A 146 -14.28 -3.87 9.78
C ALA A 146 -15.61 -4.53 9.33
N SER A 147 -16.76 -3.90 9.60
CA SER A 147 -18.11 -4.44 9.41
C SER A 147 -18.86 -3.77 8.27
#